data_AF-A0A1V3KNN9-F1
#
_entry.id   AF-A0A1V3KNN9-F1
#
_cell.length_a   1.000
_cell.length_b   1.000
_cell.length_c   1.000
_cell.angle_alpha   90.00
_cell.angle_beta   90.00
_cell.angle_gamma   90.00
#
_symmetry.space_group_name_H-M   'P 1'
#
loop_
_entity.id
_entity.type
_entity.pdbx_description
1 polymer ?
#
loop_
_entity_poly.entity_id
_entity_poly.type
_entity_poly.pdbx_seq_one_letter_code
_entity_poly.pdbx_strand_id
1 'polypeptide(L)'
;MQKELLSAYMDGEQVDAAFTEELCKNESLRQSWATYHVARAVMRKESAVILGADFTAKMSDLIEHEEIEKVEITQSQPTPEETQRLPFMRKFKSFFAPMAQIAVAAGVCLVAVLGVQSFNAKNDVNNAPETPVLQTLPFNNAVQEVSYNAPTKDVATADQMEQKNRRIGAMLQNYELQRRMHADTLNIGTHQAK
;
A
#
# COMPACT_ATOMS: atom_id res chain seq x y z
N MET A 1 -37.90 -0.70 -33.90
CA MET A 1 -36.53 -0.66 -33.33
C MET A 1 -36.35 0.48 -32.35
N GLN A 2 -36.57 1.75 -32.69
CA GLN A 2 -36.29 2.86 -31.74
C GLN A 2 -37.07 2.80 -30.41
N LYS A 3 -38.35 2.38 -30.42
CA LYS A 3 -39.13 2.20 -29.18
C LYS A 3 -38.66 1.03 -28.31
N GLU A 4 -38.03 0.03 -28.92
CA GLU A 4 -37.45 -1.11 -28.21
C GLU A 4 -36.15 -0.69 -27.50
N LEU A 5 -35.31 0.09 -28.18
CA LEU A 5 -34.14 0.74 -27.57
C LEU A 5 -34.55 1.68 -26.43
N LEU A 6 -35.64 2.43 -26.60
CA LEU A 6 -36.21 3.27 -25.55
C LEU A 6 -36.64 2.45 -24.32
N SER A 7 -37.26 1.29 -24.55
CA SER A 7 -37.64 0.37 -23.47
C SER A 7 -36.42 -0.17 -22.73
N ALA A 8 -35.41 -0.62 -23.46
CA ALA A 8 -34.14 -1.07 -22.88
C ALA A 8 -33.48 0.05 -22.06
N TYR A 9 -33.47 1.28 -22.58
CA TYR A 9 -32.93 2.46 -21.88
C TYR A 9 -33.65 2.75 -20.56
N MET A 10 -34.99 2.65 -20.52
CA MET A 10 -35.78 2.81 -19.29
C MET A 10 -35.52 1.73 -18.23
N ASP A 11 -35.15 0.53 -18.67
CA ASP A 11 -34.85 -0.59 -17.78
C ASP A 11 -33.40 -0.55 -17.27
N GLY A 12 -32.61 0.45 -17.69
CA GLY A 12 -31.24 0.64 -17.27
C GLY A 12 -30.24 -0.23 -18.04
N GLU A 13 -30.66 -0.83 -19.15
CA GLU A 13 -29.75 -1.53 -20.05
C GLU A 13 -28.78 -0.54 -20.71
N GLN A 14 -27.59 -1.00 -21.07
CA GLN A 14 -26.60 -0.14 -21.71
C GLN A 14 -27.05 0.21 -23.13
N VAL A 15 -27.35 1.49 -23.33
CA VAL A 15 -27.68 2.07 -24.64
C VAL A 15 -26.62 3.11 -25.01
N ASP A 16 -26.36 3.25 -26.31
CA ASP A 16 -25.37 4.19 -26.83
C ASP A 16 -25.66 5.65 -26.42
N ALA A 17 -24.61 6.42 -26.13
CA ALA A 17 -24.73 7.83 -25.76
C ALA A 17 -25.39 8.66 -26.88
N ALA A 18 -25.17 8.27 -28.14
CA ALA A 18 -25.81 8.91 -29.30
C ALA A 18 -27.35 8.80 -29.27
N PHE A 19 -27.88 7.68 -28.76
CA PHE A 19 -29.34 7.50 -28.64
C PHE A 19 -29.95 8.45 -27.60
N THR A 20 -29.22 8.76 -26.52
CA THR A 20 -29.68 9.74 -25.51
C THR A 20 -29.84 11.12 -26.16
N GLU A 21 -28.89 11.50 -27.02
CA GLU A 21 -28.98 12.76 -27.75
C GLU A 21 -30.13 12.78 -28.76
N GLU A 22 -30.37 11.65 -29.43
CA GLU A 22 -31.52 11.47 -30.34
C GLU A 22 -32.86 11.55 -29.59
N LEU A 23 -32.95 10.93 -28.41
CA LEU A 23 -34.11 10.99 -27.53
C LEU A 23 -34.44 12.44 -27.15
N CYS A 24 -33.45 13.25 -26.80
CA CYS A 24 -33.67 14.67 -26.45
C CYS A 24 -34.19 15.50 -27.64
N LYS A 25 -33.74 15.20 -28.87
CA LYS A 25 -34.09 15.97 -30.07
C LYS A 25 -35.45 15.57 -30.66
N ASN A 26 -35.91 14.34 -30.44
CA ASN A 26 -37.10 13.80 -31.08
C ASN A 26 -38.34 13.86 -30.16
N GLU A 27 -39.31 14.68 -30.53
CA GLU A 27 -40.57 14.87 -29.78
C GLU A 27 -41.38 13.57 -29.62
N SER A 28 -41.44 12.74 -30.67
CA SER A 28 -42.23 11.49 -30.62
C SER A 28 -41.64 10.45 -29.66
N LEU A 29 -40.31 10.44 -29.53
CA LEU A 29 -39.60 9.58 -28.58
C LEU A 29 -39.77 10.09 -27.15
N ARG A 30 -39.66 11.41 -26.92
CA ARG A 30 -39.97 12.05 -25.62
C ARG A 30 -41.40 11.77 -25.17
N GLN A 31 -42.37 11.84 -26.07
CA GLN A 31 -43.76 11.52 -25.74
C GLN A 31 -43.94 10.04 -25.38
N SER A 32 -43.26 9.14 -26.09
CA SER A 32 -43.27 7.70 -25.78
C SER A 32 -42.63 7.42 -24.41
N TRP A 33 -41.50 8.08 -24.11
CA TRP A 33 -40.82 8.01 -22.82
C TRP A 33 -41.72 8.45 -21.67
N ALA A 34 -42.37 9.61 -21.80
CA ALA A 34 -43.30 10.11 -20.80
C ALA A 34 -44.47 9.14 -20.57
N THR A 35 -45.05 8.61 -21.66
CA THR A 35 -46.15 7.64 -21.59
C THR A 35 -45.75 6.36 -20.84
N TYR A 36 -44.56 5.85 -21.11
CA TYR A 36 -44.06 4.65 -20.45
C TYR A 36 -43.80 4.86 -18.95
N HIS A 37 -43.23 5.99 -18.56
CA HIS A 37 -43.06 6.32 -17.14
C HIS A 37 -44.39 6.49 -16.40
N VAL A 38 -45.39 7.11 -17.05
CA VAL A 38 -46.74 7.21 -16.47
C VAL A 38 -47.36 5.82 -16.30
N ALA A 39 -47.30 4.97 -17.34
CA ALA A 39 -47.81 3.60 -17.25
C ALA A 39 -47.13 2.80 -16.12
N ARG A 40 -45.80 2.91 -16.02
CA ARG A 40 -45.00 2.28 -14.95
C ARG A 40 -45.40 2.77 -13.55
N ALA A 41 -45.57 4.07 -13.37
CA ALA A 41 -46.00 4.66 -12.09
C ALA A 41 -47.40 4.19 -11.68
N VAL A 42 -48.33 4.10 -12.65
CA VAL A 42 -49.69 3.58 -12.43
C VAL A 42 -49.66 2.10 -12.05
N MET A 43 -48.89 1.28 -12.78
CA MET A 43 -48.77 -0.15 -12.48
C MET A 43 -48.19 -0.42 -11.09
N ARG A 44 -47.22 0.40 -10.66
CA ARG A 44 -46.59 0.30 -9.34
C ARG A 44 -47.38 0.99 -8.23
N LYS A 45 -48.47 1.69 -8.56
CA LYS A 45 -49.28 2.48 -7.61
C LYS A 45 -48.45 3.51 -6.84
N GLU A 46 -47.46 4.11 -7.50
CA GLU A 46 -46.53 5.07 -6.88
C GLU A 46 -47.20 6.40 -6.52
N SER A 47 -48.24 6.80 -7.27
CA SER A 47 -48.99 8.04 -7.02
C SER A 47 -50.46 7.90 -7.42
N ALA A 48 -51.36 8.49 -6.63
CA ALA A 48 -52.77 8.67 -6.98
C ALA A 48 -53.01 9.89 -7.88
N VAL A 49 -51.99 10.76 -8.00
CA VAL A 49 -52.04 12.00 -8.78
C VAL A 49 -51.21 11.83 -10.04
N ILE A 50 -51.85 11.91 -11.19
CA ILE A 50 -51.18 12.02 -12.48
C ILE A 50 -51.03 13.51 -12.78
N LEU A 51 -49.78 13.97 -12.85
CA LEU A 51 -49.46 15.34 -13.21
C LEU A 51 -49.94 15.62 -14.65
N GLY A 52 -50.44 16.82 -14.90
CA GLY A 52 -50.90 17.22 -16.24
C GLY A 52 -49.74 17.24 -17.25
N ALA A 53 -50.07 17.08 -18.54
CA ALA A 53 -49.08 17.08 -19.63
C ALA A 53 -48.20 18.35 -19.63
N ASP A 54 -48.74 19.48 -19.17
CA ASP A 54 -48.05 20.76 -19.13
C ASP A 54 -47.08 20.91 -17.96
N PHE A 55 -47.07 19.97 -17.01
CA PHE A 55 -46.24 20.08 -15.80
C PHE A 55 -44.76 20.16 -16.14
N THR A 56 -44.26 19.23 -16.97
CA THR A 56 -42.85 19.18 -17.36
C THR A 56 -42.44 20.44 -18.14
N ALA A 57 -43.35 20.98 -18.97
CA ALA A 57 -43.11 22.22 -19.71
C ALA A 57 -42.98 23.44 -18.77
N LYS A 58 -43.89 23.57 -17.80
CA LYS A 58 -43.82 24.62 -16.77
C LYS A 58 -42.56 24.50 -15.90
N MET A 59 -42.17 23.27 -15.56
CA MET A 59 -40.95 23.04 -14.80
C MET A 59 -39.71 23.44 -15.60
N SER A 60 -39.65 23.09 -16.90
CA SER A 60 -38.57 23.53 -17.79
C SER A 60 -38.45 25.05 -17.83
N ASP A 61 -39.58 25.74 -17.98
CA ASP A 61 -39.64 27.20 -18.00
C ASP A 61 -39.14 27.81 -16.67
N LEU A 62 -39.56 27.25 -15.53
CA LEU A 62 -39.09 27.70 -14.22
C LEU A 62 -37.57 27.47 -14.02
N ILE A 63 -37.03 26.35 -14.49
CA ILE A 63 -35.60 26.04 -14.42
C ILE A 63 -34.79 26.98 -15.31
N GLU A 64 -35.29 27.33 -16.49
CA GLU A 64 -34.63 28.29 -17.39
C GLU A 64 -34.56 29.70 -16.80
N HIS A 65 -35.56 30.07 -16.00
CA HIS A 65 -35.62 31.36 -15.30
C HIS A 65 -34.95 31.34 -13.91
N GLU A 66 -34.43 30.19 -13.47
CA GLU A 66 -33.72 30.10 -12.19
C GLU A 66 -32.34 30.75 -12.32
N GLU A 67 -32.14 31.88 -11.63
CA GLU A 67 -30.81 32.45 -11.44
C GLU A 67 -30.01 31.51 -10.54
N ILE A 68 -29.12 30.72 -11.13
CA ILE A 68 -28.15 29.92 -10.39
C ILE A 68 -27.22 30.91 -9.68
N GLU A 69 -27.56 31.27 -8.44
CA GLU A 69 -26.60 31.85 -7.52
C GLU A 69 -25.45 30.84 -7.42
N LYS A 70 -24.36 31.10 -8.15
CA LYS A 70 -23.09 30.45 -7.90
C LYS A 70 -22.68 30.88 -6.51
N VAL A 71 -23.13 30.12 -5.51
CA VAL A 71 -22.48 30.07 -4.23
C VAL A 71 -21.06 29.63 -4.57
N GLU A 72 -20.14 30.60 -4.66
CA GLU A 72 -18.73 30.30 -4.61
C GLU A 72 -18.52 29.58 -3.29
N ILE A 73 -18.47 28.25 -3.36
CA ILE A 73 -18.05 27.44 -2.23
C ILE A 73 -16.56 27.78 -2.06
N THR A 74 -16.27 28.84 -1.30
CA THR A 74 -14.91 29.24 -0.87
C THR A 74 -14.33 28.24 0.13
N GLN A 75 -14.89 27.04 0.25
CA GLN A 75 -14.26 25.94 0.95
C GLN A 75 -13.46 25.13 -0.05
N SER A 76 -12.32 25.68 -0.46
CA SER A 76 -11.25 24.86 -1.03
C SER A 76 -10.87 23.84 0.03
N GLN A 77 -11.12 22.56 -0.26
CA GLN A 77 -10.56 21.47 0.54
C GLN A 77 -9.04 21.69 0.58
N PRO A 78 -8.42 21.81 1.78
CA PRO A 78 -7.03 22.20 1.87
C PRO A 78 -6.19 21.15 1.13
N THR A 79 -5.36 21.61 0.19
CA THR A 79 -4.47 20.69 -0.52
C THR A 79 -3.52 20.02 0.50
N PRO A 80 -3.00 18.82 0.21
CA PRO A 80 -2.12 18.12 1.14
C PRO A 80 -0.87 18.95 1.50
N GLU A 81 -0.42 19.82 0.60
CA GLU A 81 0.69 20.76 0.86
C GLU A 81 0.32 21.89 1.82
N GLU A 82 -0.89 22.44 1.71
CA GLU A 82 -1.39 23.49 2.62
C GLU A 82 -1.61 22.93 4.02
N THR A 83 -2.11 21.70 4.11
CA THR A 83 -2.31 20.99 5.39
C THR A 83 -0.97 20.76 6.10
N GLN A 84 0.12 20.52 5.37
CA GLN A 84 1.46 20.39 5.96
C GLN A 84 2.03 21.71 6.50
N ARG A 85 1.61 22.85 5.93
CA ARG A 85 2.04 24.19 6.37
C ARG A 85 1.29 24.68 7.61
N LEU A 86 0.19 24.01 8.00
CA LEU A 86 -0.55 24.36 9.21
C LEU A 86 0.32 24.16 10.47
N PRO A 87 0.34 25.14 11.39
CA PRO A 87 1.20 25.08 12.59
C PRO A 87 0.84 23.91 13.51
N PHE A 88 -0.42 23.47 13.51
CA PHE A 88 -0.86 22.28 14.24
C PHE A 88 -0.24 20.99 13.69
N MET A 89 -0.27 20.78 12.37
CA MET A 89 0.30 19.58 11.74
C MET A 89 1.82 19.53 11.86
N ARG A 90 2.50 20.69 11.83
CA ARG A 90 3.95 20.76 12.07
C ARG A 90 4.33 20.34 13.50
N LYS A 91 3.55 20.77 14.50
CA LYS A 91 3.73 20.33 15.90
C LYS A 91 3.49 18.84 16.03
N PHE A 92 2.37 18.33 15.51
CA PHE A 92 2.05 16.90 15.54
C PHE A 92 3.18 16.06 14.90
N LYS A 93 3.63 16.42 13.70
CA LYS A 93 4.74 15.73 13.02
C LYS A 93 6.02 15.75 13.86
N SER A 94 6.37 16.86 14.52
CA SER A 94 7.58 16.92 15.35
C SER A 94 7.53 16.03 16.60
N PHE A 95 6.35 15.86 17.20
CA PHE A 95 6.18 14.99 18.37
C PHE A 95 6.16 13.50 17.98
N PHE A 96 5.58 13.15 16.81
CA PHE A 96 5.39 11.76 16.40
C PHE A 96 6.45 11.22 15.42
N ALA A 97 7.21 12.07 14.73
CA ALA A 97 8.29 11.63 13.83
C ALA A 97 9.34 10.73 14.50
N PRO A 98 9.89 11.04 15.69
CA PRO A 98 10.84 10.13 16.34
C PRO A 98 10.20 8.80 16.75
N MET A 99 8.91 8.81 17.14
CA MET A 99 8.16 7.58 17.44
C MET A 99 7.98 6.70 16.20
N ALA A 100 7.74 7.29 15.04
CA ALA A 100 7.61 6.55 13.79
C ALA A 100 8.92 5.86 13.38
N GLN A 101 10.08 6.50 13.57
CA GLN A 101 11.38 5.89 13.31
C GLN A 101 11.65 4.69 14.23
N ILE A 102 11.33 4.83 15.52
CA ILE A 102 11.43 3.73 16.48
C ILE A 102 10.46 2.61 16.11
N ALA A 103 9.23 2.92 15.70
CA ALA A 103 8.24 1.93 15.30
C ALA A 103 8.66 1.13 14.06
N VAL A 104 9.28 1.77 13.06
CA VAL A 104 9.81 1.07 11.87
C VAL A 104 10.95 0.14 12.27
N ALA A 105 11.92 0.61 13.06
CA ALA A 105 13.02 -0.22 13.53
C ALA A 105 12.53 -1.40 14.39
N ALA A 106 11.65 -1.13 15.35
CA ALA A 106 11.06 -2.15 16.22
C ALA A 106 10.21 -3.15 15.42
N GLY A 107 9.47 -2.70 14.40
CA GLY A 107 8.69 -3.56 13.51
C GLY A 107 9.59 -4.50 12.71
N VAL A 108 10.69 -4.00 12.13
CA VAL A 108 11.67 -4.83 11.42
C VAL A 108 12.34 -5.82 12.38
N CYS A 109 12.69 -5.40 13.59
CA CYS A 109 13.25 -6.30 14.62
C CYS A 109 12.26 -7.39 15.05
N LEU A 110 10.98 -7.04 15.28
CA LEU A 110 9.94 -8.01 15.64
C LEU A 110 9.70 -9.01 14.52
N VAL A 111 9.64 -8.55 13.26
CA VAL A 111 9.52 -9.43 12.10
C VAL A 111 10.74 -10.33 11.94
N ALA A 112 11.96 -9.84 12.19
CA ALA A 112 13.16 -10.67 12.13
C ALA A 112 13.17 -11.75 13.23
N VAL A 113 12.81 -11.40 14.47
CA VAL A 113 12.83 -12.35 15.59
C VAL A 113 11.69 -13.37 15.50
N LEU A 114 10.45 -12.92 15.29
CA LEU A 114 9.28 -13.80 15.19
C LEU A 114 9.22 -14.51 13.83
N GLY A 115 9.71 -13.87 12.76
CA GLY A 115 9.79 -14.49 11.43
C GLY A 115 10.77 -15.64 11.39
N VAL A 116 11.94 -15.53 12.04
CA VAL A 116 12.90 -16.65 12.12
C VAL A 116 12.35 -17.80 12.94
N GLN A 117 11.63 -17.55 14.03
CA GLN A 117 10.93 -18.61 14.78
C GLN A 117 9.79 -19.24 13.98
N SER A 118 8.96 -18.43 13.29
CA SER A 118 7.83 -18.91 12.48
C SER A 118 8.29 -19.72 11.26
N PHE A 119 9.37 -19.30 10.59
CA PHE A 119 9.94 -20.02 9.45
C PHE A 119 10.64 -21.32 9.86
N ASN A 120 11.29 -21.37 11.03
CA ASN A 120 11.82 -22.63 11.56
C ASN A 120 10.71 -23.57 12.04
N ALA A 121 9.70 -23.07 12.76
CA ALA A 121 8.60 -23.88 13.28
C ALA A 121 7.69 -24.47 12.18
N LYS A 122 7.53 -23.79 11.03
CA LYS A 122 6.80 -24.35 9.88
C LYS A 122 7.57 -25.42 9.11
N ASN A 123 8.90 -25.44 9.19
CA ASN A 123 9.70 -26.53 8.63
C ASN A 123 9.76 -27.76 9.56
N ASP A 124 9.23 -27.64 10.79
CA ASP A 124 9.29 -28.67 11.83
C ASP A 124 8.00 -29.50 11.98
N VAL A 125 7.09 -29.45 11.01
CA VAL A 125 5.88 -30.30 11.00
C VAL A 125 6.19 -31.74 10.55
N ASN A 126 7.44 -32.05 10.20
CA ASN A 126 7.84 -33.38 9.73
C ASN A 126 8.99 -34.05 10.48
N ASN A 127 9.47 -33.55 11.62
CA ASN A 127 10.39 -34.34 12.45
C ASN A 127 10.08 -34.20 13.94
N ALA A 128 10.03 -35.35 14.61
CA ALA A 128 9.70 -35.54 16.01
C ALA A 128 10.75 -34.90 16.95
N PRO A 129 10.43 -34.70 18.25
CA PRO A 129 11.30 -33.96 19.15
C PRO A 129 12.45 -34.87 19.60
N GLU A 130 13.64 -34.66 19.04
CA GLU A 130 14.87 -35.24 19.55
C GLU A 130 15.76 -34.10 20.04
N THR A 131 16.09 -34.16 21.32
CA THR A 131 16.97 -33.27 22.09
C THR A 131 18.07 -32.60 21.28
N PRO A 132 18.32 -31.28 21.43
CA PRO A 132 19.35 -30.59 20.66
C PRO A 132 20.74 -31.05 21.11
N VAL A 133 21.32 -32.00 20.38
CA VAL A 133 22.74 -32.29 20.49
C VAL A 133 23.48 -31.21 19.70
N LEU A 134 24.34 -30.46 20.39
CA LEU A 134 25.23 -29.49 19.78
C LEU A 134 26.15 -30.20 18.78
N GLN A 135 25.79 -30.15 17.50
CA GLN A 135 26.57 -30.74 16.41
C GLN A 135 27.62 -29.73 15.94
N THR A 136 28.81 -29.82 16.50
CA THR A 136 29.96 -28.92 16.27
C THR A 136 30.86 -29.36 15.10
N LEU A 137 30.29 -29.94 14.05
CA LEU A 137 31.07 -30.23 12.83
C LEU A 137 30.77 -29.17 11.78
N PRO A 138 31.71 -28.25 11.49
CA PRO A 138 31.55 -27.35 10.36
C PRO A 138 31.74 -28.15 9.07
N PHE A 139 31.11 -27.70 7.99
CA PHE A 139 31.14 -28.26 6.63
C PHE A 139 30.08 -29.33 6.32
N ASN A 140 28.82 -28.89 6.19
CA ASN A 140 27.91 -29.55 5.26
C ASN A 140 28.07 -28.86 3.89
N ASN A 141 28.65 -29.61 2.94
CA ASN A 141 28.95 -29.19 1.57
C ASN A 141 27.70 -29.18 0.68
N ALA A 142 26.54 -28.81 1.22
CA ALA A 142 25.29 -28.72 0.47
C ALA A 142 25.16 -27.32 -0.15
N VAL A 143 25.86 -27.14 -1.27
CA VAL A 143 25.51 -26.11 -2.26
C VAL A 143 24.11 -26.47 -2.77
N GLN A 144 23.09 -25.78 -2.25
CA GLN A 144 21.75 -25.86 -2.80
C GLN A 144 21.60 -24.72 -3.81
N GLU A 145 21.96 -25.00 -5.07
CA GLU A 145 21.77 -24.09 -6.19
C GLU A 145 20.27 -23.96 -6.50
N VAL A 146 19.72 -22.78 -6.20
CA VAL A 146 18.48 -22.32 -6.81
C VAL A 146 18.79 -21.07 -7.63
N SER A 147 19.04 -21.34 -8.92
CA SER A 147 18.96 -20.41 -10.05
C SER A 147 19.70 -19.06 -9.90
N TYR A 148 21.00 -19.06 -10.14
CA TYR A 148 21.66 -17.94 -10.82
C TYR A 148 22.89 -18.44 -11.58
N ASN A 149 22.86 -18.30 -12.91
CA ASN A 149 23.97 -18.67 -13.81
C ASN A 149 25.06 -17.59 -13.71
N ALA A 150 25.79 -17.55 -12.59
CA ALA A 150 27.02 -16.77 -12.48
C ALA A 150 28.19 -17.66 -12.91
N PRO A 151 29.09 -17.19 -13.81
CA PRO A 151 30.23 -17.97 -14.25
C PRO A 151 31.10 -18.33 -13.04
N THR A 152 31.40 -19.63 -12.94
CA THR A 152 32.36 -20.24 -12.04
C THR A 152 33.72 -19.54 -12.14
N LYS A 153 33.95 -18.58 -11.25
CA LYS A 153 35.31 -18.15 -10.92
C LYS A 153 35.51 -18.28 -9.43
N ASP A 154 36.39 -19.23 -9.14
CA ASP A 154 37.04 -19.48 -7.86
C ASP A 154 36.10 -19.88 -6.72
N VAL A 155 35.62 -21.13 -6.79
CA VAL A 155 35.48 -21.92 -5.57
C VAL A 155 36.86 -21.91 -4.92
N ALA A 156 37.03 -21.07 -3.90
CA ALA A 156 38.26 -21.00 -3.15
C ALA A 156 38.57 -22.40 -2.61
N THR A 157 39.58 -23.04 -3.19
CA THR A 157 40.08 -24.35 -2.77
C THR A 157 40.20 -24.37 -1.26
N ALA A 158 39.82 -25.46 -0.61
CA ALA A 158 39.81 -25.58 0.85
C ALA A 158 41.11 -25.06 1.51
N ASP A 159 42.25 -25.25 0.85
CA ASP A 159 43.57 -24.74 1.24
C ASP A 159 43.63 -23.21 1.35
N GLN A 160 42.98 -22.47 0.44
CA GLN A 160 42.92 -21.00 0.50
C GLN A 160 42.04 -20.53 1.65
N MET A 161 40.96 -21.26 1.97
CA MET A 161 40.09 -20.93 3.10
C MET A 161 40.81 -21.18 4.42
N GLU A 162 41.57 -22.28 4.53
CA GLU A 162 42.39 -22.58 5.70
C GLU A 162 43.50 -21.52 5.89
N GLN A 163 44.17 -21.11 4.81
CA GLN A 163 45.16 -20.03 4.87
C GLN A 163 44.54 -18.69 5.29
N LYS A 164 43.33 -18.37 4.84
CA LYS A 164 42.60 -17.17 5.28
C LYS A 164 42.24 -17.26 6.76
N ASN A 165 41.76 -18.40 7.23
CA ASN A 165 41.43 -18.62 8.64
C ASN A 165 42.67 -18.53 9.54
N ARG A 166 43.80 -19.10 9.12
CA ARG A 166 45.09 -18.96 9.83
C ARG A 166 45.56 -17.50 9.89
N ARG A 167 45.41 -16.74 8.79
CA ARG A 167 45.71 -15.29 8.77
C ARG A 167 44.81 -14.49 9.71
N ILE A 168 43.52 -14.77 9.72
CA ILE A 168 42.56 -14.08 10.59
C ILE A 168 42.85 -14.38 12.06
N GLY A 169 43.18 -15.64 12.40
CA GLY A 169 43.56 -16.01 13.76
C GLY A 169 44.81 -15.26 14.25
N ALA A 170 45.84 -15.18 13.41
CA ALA A 170 47.05 -14.41 13.74
C ALA A 170 46.78 -12.90 13.85
N MET A 171 45.88 -12.35 13.01
CA MET A 171 45.47 -10.95 13.09
C MET A 171 44.72 -10.65 14.39
N LEU A 172 43.81 -11.54 14.80
CA LEU A 172 43.03 -11.38 16.03
C LEU A 172 43.93 -11.46 17.27
N GLN A 173 44.87 -12.41 17.29
CA GLN A 173 45.84 -12.53 18.37
C GLN A 173 46.72 -11.27 18.48
N ASN A 174 47.20 -10.75 17.35
CA ASN A 174 47.96 -9.51 17.33
C ASN A 174 47.11 -8.31 17.78
N TYR A 175 45.85 -8.24 17.38
CA TYR A 175 44.94 -7.17 17.81
C TYR A 175 44.72 -7.19 19.32
N GLU A 176 44.54 -8.36 19.93
CA GLU A 176 44.42 -8.46 21.38
C GLU A 176 45.71 -8.06 22.10
N LEU A 177 46.86 -8.47 21.59
CA LEU A 177 48.16 -8.10 22.17
C LEU A 177 48.37 -6.58 22.08
N GLN A 178 48.07 -5.99 20.92
CA GLN A 178 48.17 -4.55 20.71
C GLN A 178 47.21 -3.78 21.63
N ARG A 179 45.99 -4.30 21.82
CA ARG A 179 45.01 -3.72 22.74
C ARG A 179 45.50 -3.74 24.20
N ARG A 180 46.16 -4.82 24.63
CA ARG A 180 46.74 -4.91 25.99
C ARG A 180 47.93 -3.96 26.16
N MET A 181 48.84 -3.93 25.19
CA MET A 181 49.95 -2.98 25.20
C MET A 181 49.47 -1.53 25.24
N HIS A 182 48.46 -1.17 24.42
CA HIS A 182 47.91 0.18 24.45
C HIS A 182 47.16 0.50 25.75
N ALA A 183 46.45 -0.48 26.33
CA ALA A 183 45.84 -0.33 27.65
C ALA A 183 46.90 -0.07 28.75
N ASP A 184 48.04 -0.77 28.71
CA ASP A 184 49.14 -0.54 29.65
C ASP A 184 49.86 0.79 29.42
N THR A 185 50.03 1.25 28.17
CA THR A 185 50.61 2.59 27.91
C THR A 185 49.75 3.73 28.46
N LEU A 186 48.42 3.58 28.46
CA LEU A 186 47.49 4.53 29.09
C LEU A 186 47.59 4.52 30.62
N ASN A 187 47.98 3.39 31.21
CA ASN A 187 48.11 3.24 32.66
C ASN A 187 49.48 3.72 33.20
N ILE A 188 50.52 3.75 32.36
CA ILE A 188 51.85 4.28 32.72
C ILE A 188 51.90 5.80 32.55
N GLY A 189 51.16 6.38 31.59
CA GLY A 189 51.07 7.84 31.40
C GLY A 189 50.34 8.59 32.52
N THR A 190 49.55 7.90 33.34
CA THR A 190 48.81 8.49 34.47
C THR A 190 49.62 8.51 35.77
N HIS A 191 50.79 7.85 35.83
CA HIS A 191 51.66 7.84 37.01
C HIS A 191 52.84 8.83 36.97
N GLN A 192 53.01 9.62 35.91
CA GLN A 192 54.00 10.71 35.82
C GLN A 192 53.41 12.12 35.85
N ALA A 193 52.17 12.28 36.32
CA ALA A 193 51.58 13.58 36.63
C ALA A 193 51.34 13.71 38.14
N LYS A 194 52.43 13.70 38.92
CA LYS A 194 52.46 14.31 40.25
C LYS A 194 53.87 14.74 40.63
#